data_AF-X1VJX1-F1
#
_entry.id   AF-X1VJX1-F1
#
_cell.length_a   1.000
_cell.length_b   1.000
_cell.length_c   1.000
_cell.angle_alpha   90.00
_cell.angle_beta   90.00
_cell.angle_gamma   90.00
#
_symmetry.space_group_name_H-M   'P 1'
#
loop_
_entity.id
_entity.type
_entity.pdbx_description
1 polymer ?
#
loop_
_entity_poly.entity_id
_entity_poly.type
_entity_poly.pdbx_seq_one_letter_code
_entity_poly.pdbx_strand_id
1 'polypeptide(L)' 'MTQTTTVEIPLGTIKAYGSLSGYIYLHLPQYLCKQFGISPSTAFSITYKDGKVILEQVKEDKDAA' A
#
# COMPACT_ATOMS: atom_id res chain seq x y z
N MET A 1 32.41 -36.77 -30.24
CA MET A 1 32.02 -35.49 -29.63
C MET A 1 31.44 -35.80 -28.27
N THR A 2 32.13 -35.45 -27.19
CA THR A 2 31.72 -35.75 -25.81
C THR A 2 30.77 -34.66 -25.35
N GLN A 3 29.52 -35.03 -25.11
CA GLN A 3 28.46 -34.11 -24.70
C GLN A 3 28.61 -33.84 -23.19
N THR A 4 29.10 -32.66 -22.83
CA THR A 4 29.19 -32.22 -21.44
C THR A 4 27.78 -31.97 -20.93
N THR A 5 27.30 -32.81 -20.01
CA THR A 5 26.00 -32.64 -19.34
C THR A 5 26.20 -31.71 -18.16
N THR A 6 25.71 -30.47 -18.27
CA THR A 6 25.67 -29.53 -17.14
C THR A 6 24.62 -30.03 -16.13
N VAL A 7 25.07 -30.47 -14.96
CA VAL A 7 24.18 -30.90 -13.87
C VAL A 7 23.76 -29.65 -13.10
N GLU A 8 22.49 -29.26 -13.19
CA GLU A 8 21.93 -28.21 -12.35
C GLU A 8 21.76 -28.76 -10.92
N ILE A 9 22.47 -28.16 -9.95
CA ILE A 9 22.37 -28.52 -8.54
C ILE A 9 21.43 -27.51 -7.86
N PRO A 10 20.22 -27.90 -7.42
CA PRO A 10 19.31 -26.99 -6.74
C PRO A 10 19.85 -26.65 -5.33
N LEU A 11 20.08 -25.36 -5.07
CA LEU A 11 20.65 -24.83 -3.81
C LEU A 11 19.68 -24.84 -2.61
N GLY A 12 18.58 -25.62 -2.69
CA GLY A 12 17.51 -25.64 -1.70
C GLY A 12 16.40 -24.62 -1.97
N THR A 13 15.33 -24.69 -1.17
CA THR A 13 14.12 -23.88 -1.34
C THR A 13 14.08 -22.77 -0.28
N ILE A 14 14.00 -21.51 -0.70
CA ILE A 14 13.75 -20.39 0.22
C ILE A 14 12.27 -20.46 0.63
N LYS A 15 12.00 -20.60 1.93
CA LYS A 15 10.65 -20.49 2.50
C LYS A 15 10.52 -19.16 3.22
N ALA A 16 9.34 -18.51 3.10
CA ALA A 16 9.03 -17.36 3.93
C ALA A 16 9.01 -17.79 5.41
N TYR A 17 9.82 -17.13 6.25
CA TYR A 17 10.01 -17.50 7.66
C TYR A 17 9.00 -16.86 8.62
N GLY A 18 8.06 -16.04 8.13
CA GLY A 18 7.01 -15.46 8.96
C GLY A 18 6.20 -14.37 8.27
N SER A 19 5.11 -13.97 8.93
CA SER A 19 4.22 -12.89 8.51
C SER A 19 4.45 -11.69 9.44
N LEU A 20 4.82 -10.52 8.90
CA LEU A 20 4.84 -9.28 9.67
C LEU A 20 3.46 -8.62 9.59
N SER A 21 2.86 -8.31 10.75
CA SER A 21 1.68 -7.44 10.83
C SER A 21 2.04 -6.17 11.58
N GLY A 22 1.42 -5.06 11.19
CA GLY A 22 1.69 -3.75 11.78
C GLY A 22 0.77 -2.68 11.20
N TYR A 23 0.83 -1.50 11.81
CA TYR A 23 0.10 -0.32 11.35
C TYR A 23 1.07 0.68 10.74
N ILE A 24 0.65 1.33 9.65
CA ILE A 24 1.34 2.45 9.05
C ILE A 24 0.50 3.69 9.33
N TYR A 25 1.12 4.70 9.94
CA TYR A 25 0.50 6.00 10.18
C TYR A 25 1.07 7.01 9.19
N LEU A 26 0.19 7.69 8.45
CA LEU A 26 0.56 8.78 7.54
C LEU A 26 0.19 10.11 8.19
N HIS A 27 1.19 10.95 8.45
CA HIS A 27 0.98 12.28 9.00
C HIS A 27 0.61 13.27 7.89
N LEU A 28 -0.55 13.91 8.01
CA LEU A 28 -0.99 15.00 7.15
C LEU A 28 -0.60 16.35 7.79
N PRO A 29 0.22 17.19 7.11
CA PRO A 29 0.53 18.53 7.58
C PRO A 29 -0.71 19.39 7.87
N GLN A 30 -0.65 20.16 8.96
CA GLN A 30 -1.78 20.97 9.43
C GLN A 30 -2.33 21.93 8.37
N TYR A 31 -1.47 22.50 7.51
CA TYR A 31 -1.91 23.41 6.46
C TYR A 31 -2.75 22.70 5.38
N LEU A 32 -2.44 21.43 5.05
CA LEU A 32 -3.26 20.62 4.16
C LEU A 32 -4.61 20.30 4.82
N CYS A 33 -4.60 19.96 6.11
CA CYS A 33 -5.84 19.72 6.83
C CYS A 33 -6.78 20.93 6.80
N LYS A 34 -6.24 22.14 6.96
CA LYS A 34 -7.03 23.38 6.82
C LYS A 34 -7.51 23.62 5.39
N GLN A 35 -6.64 23.44 4.40
CA GLN A 35 -6.96 23.69 2.99
C GLN A 35 -8.08 22.77 2.47
N PHE A 36 -8.10 21.51 2.91
CA PHE A 36 -9.07 20.50 2.48
C PHE A 36 -10.21 20.27 3.49
N GLY A 37 -10.29 21.07 4.56
CA GLY A 37 -11.34 20.92 5.59
C GLY A 37 -11.32 19.56 6.29
N ILE A 38 -10.13 18.97 6.45
CA ILE A 38 -9.95 17.65 7.07
C ILE A 38 -10.07 17.78 8.59
N SER A 39 -11.01 17.03 9.14
CA SER A 39 -11.23 16.79 10.56
C SER A 39 -10.85 15.35 10.94
N PRO A 40 -10.72 15.02 12.23
CA PRO A 40 -10.53 13.62 12.66
C PRO A 40 -11.64 12.64 12.23
N SER A 41 -12.83 13.14 11.89
CA SER A 41 -13.96 12.35 11.39
C SER A 41 -13.99 12.23 9.87
N THR A 42 -13.02 12.81 9.17
CA THR A 42 -12.99 12.79 7.70
C THR A 42 -12.67 11.38 7.20
N ALA A 43 -13.57 10.84 6.38
CA ALA A 43 -13.36 9.55 5.74
C ALA A 43 -12.47 9.69 4.49
N PHE A 44 -11.57 8.73 4.30
CA PHE A 44 -10.72 8.63 3.11
C PHE A 44 -10.90 7.28 2.44
N SER A 45 -10.96 7.30 1.11
CA SER A 45 -10.70 6.13 0.28
C SER A 45 -9.20 6.00 0.05
N ILE A 46 -8.67 4.80 0.21
CA ILE A 46 -7.25 4.50 -0.03
C ILE A 46 -7.18 3.54 -1.21
N THR A 47 -6.52 3.97 -2.28
CA THR A 47 -6.28 3.14 -3.47
C THR A 47 -4.79 3.06 -3.79
N TYR A 48 -4.38 1.95 -4.40
CA TYR A 48 -3.01 1.79 -4.92
C TYR A 48 -3.05 1.78 -6.43
N LYS A 49 -2.34 2.73 -7.05
CA LYS A 49 -2.30 2.90 -8.51
C LYS A 49 -0.92 3.35 -8.95
N ASP A 50 -0.36 2.69 -9.95
CA ASP A 50 0.92 3.04 -10.59
C ASP A 50 2.08 3.22 -9.59
N GLY A 51 2.18 2.34 -8.58
CA GLY A 51 3.25 2.43 -7.57
C GLY A 51 2.99 3.44 -6.46
N LYS A 52 1.84 4.10 -6.45
CA LYS A 52 1.50 5.20 -5.53
C LYS A 52 0.27 4.86 -4.70
N VAL A 53 0.30 5.27 -3.43
CA VAL A 53 -0.89 5.28 -2.56
C VAL A 53 -1.61 6.61 -2.77
N ILE A 54 -2.87 6.54 -3.16
CA ILE A 54 -3.74 7.69 -3.37
C ILE A 54 -4.75 7.73 -2.23
N LEU A 55 -4.85 8.88 -1.56
CA LEU A 55 -5.85 9.17 -0.55
C LEU A 55 -6.87 10.16 -1.12
N GLU A 56 -8.13 9.74 -1.22
CA GLU A 56 -9.22 10.58 -1.70
C GLU A 56 -10.21 10.83 -0.56
N GLN A 57 -10.57 12.08 -0.31
CA GLN A 57 -11.56 12.43 0.70
C GLN A 57 -12.96 12.02 0.22
N VAL A 58 -13.66 11.21 1.01
CA VAL A 58 -15.05 10.84 0.74
C VAL A 58 -15.93 12.02 1.15
N LYS A 59 -16.54 12.70 0.18
CA LYS A 59 -17.52 13.75 0.46
C LYS A 59 -18.86 13.07 0.70
N GLU A 60 -19.43 13.27 1.89
CA GLU A 60 -20.83 12.96 2.13
C GLU A 60 -21.67 13.99 1.37
N ASP A 61 -22.32 13.56 0.29
CA ASP A 61 -23.36 14.36 -0.35
C ASP A 61 -24.52 14.51 0.64
N LYS A 62 -24.63 15.68 1.26
CA LYS A 62 -25.74 16.06 2.14
C LYS A 62 -27.01 16.48 1.39
N ASP A 63 -27.14 16.14 0.11
CA ASP A 63 -28.27 16.54 -0.76
C ASP A 63 -29.14 15.37 -1.25
N ALA A 64 -29.17 14.26 -0.50
CA ALA A 64 -30.14 13.18 -0.70
C ALA A 64 -31.06 13.04 0.52
N ALA A 65 -31.91 14.05 0.75
CA ALA A 65 -33.05 13.99 1.66
C ALA A 65 -34.23 14.79 1.10
#